data_AF-A0A0N0NRD1-F1
#
_entry.id   AF-A0A0N0NRD1-F1
#
_cell.length_a   1.000
_cell.length_b   1.000
_cell.length_c   1.000
_cell.angle_alpha   90.00
_cell.angle_beta   90.00
_cell.angle_gamma   90.00
#
_symmetry.space_group_name_H-M   'P 1'
#
loop_
_entity.id
_entity.type
_entity.pdbx_description
1 polymer ?
#
loop_
_entity_poly.entity_id
_entity_poly.type
_entity_poly.pdbx_seq_one_letter_code
_entity_poly.pdbx_strand_id
1 'polypeptide(L)'
;MFATKRLQKELSKAKTKLPPGISIAKADDFREWQMDIVVLDDNPIYNGDIYRLSFIFGTQYPIEAPEVSFIKVNSTTTANNTTPNSAAQPIDLTSDDTPAKPNTDTGARPIPIHPHIYSNGIICLDLLGAAGWSPVQSVESVCVSIQSMLTGNTKNVRPEGDDAFCRSMGVRGPNGWSGSGRSEGGIWYGNGGRGLKDVRFAYDDDKV
;
A
#
# COMPACT_ATOMS: atom_id res chain seq x y z
N MET A 1 -18.33 -0.38 -21.31
CA MET A 1 -18.16 -0.14 -19.86
C MET A 1 -17.68 1.29 -19.63
N PHE A 2 -18.34 2.05 -18.75
CA PHE A 2 -17.97 3.44 -18.44
C PHE A 2 -16.64 3.53 -17.67
N ALA A 3 -16.40 2.60 -16.75
CA ALA A 3 -15.16 2.50 -15.96
C ALA A 3 -13.90 2.43 -16.86
N THR A 4 -13.88 1.53 -17.86
CA THR A 4 -12.75 1.37 -18.78
C THR A 4 -12.43 2.65 -19.55
N LYS A 5 -13.46 3.34 -20.06
CA LYS A 5 -13.27 4.61 -20.78
C LYS A 5 -12.69 5.70 -19.87
N ARG A 6 -13.13 5.73 -18.61
CA ARG A 6 -12.61 6.65 -17.59
C ARG A 6 -11.14 6.35 -17.27
N LEU A 7 -10.82 5.09 -16.97
CA LEU A 7 -9.46 4.64 -16.67
C LEU A 7 -8.51 4.86 -17.84
N GLN A 8 -8.94 4.62 -19.08
CA GLN A 8 -8.11 4.88 -20.25
C GLN A 8 -7.71 6.36 -20.38
N LYS A 9 -8.63 7.29 -20.08
CA LYS A 9 -8.33 8.73 -20.04
C LYS A 9 -7.37 9.07 -18.90
N GLU A 10 -7.58 8.50 -17.72
CA GLU A 10 -6.69 8.70 -16.57
C GLU A 10 -5.29 8.17 -16.84
N LEU A 11 -5.15 6.98 -17.42
CA LEU A 11 -3.85 6.40 -17.77
C LEU A 11 -3.10 7.28 -18.79
N SER A 12 -3.82 7.80 -19.79
CA SER A 12 -3.24 8.70 -20.79
C SER A 12 -2.75 10.00 -20.15
N LYS A 13 -3.53 10.56 -19.23
CA LYS A 13 -3.16 11.77 -18.48
C LYS A 13 -1.97 11.51 -17.55
N ALA A 14 -1.99 10.39 -16.82
CA ALA A 14 -0.92 9.93 -15.94
C ALA A 14 0.36 9.58 -16.70
N LYS A 15 0.33 9.25 -18.00
CA LYS A 15 1.57 9.13 -18.78
C LYS A 15 2.16 10.47 -19.20
N THR A 16 1.33 11.52 -19.25
CA THR A 16 1.70 12.82 -19.81
C THR A 16 2.09 13.83 -18.74
N LYS A 17 1.39 13.82 -17.59
CA LYS A 17 1.54 14.82 -16.53
C LYS A 17 1.44 14.14 -15.16
N LEU A 18 2.57 13.64 -14.66
CA LEU A 18 2.66 13.20 -13.26
C LEU A 18 3.36 14.25 -12.41
N PRO A 19 2.89 14.44 -11.17
CA PRO A 19 3.64 15.18 -10.16
C PRO A 19 4.99 14.50 -9.88
N PRO A 20 6.00 15.28 -9.47
CA PRO A 20 7.31 14.73 -9.17
C PRO A 20 7.21 13.76 -7.97
N GLY A 21 7.98 12.67 -8.02
CA GLY A 21 7.96 11.63 -7.00
C GLY A 21 6.81 10.61 -7.14
N ILE A 22 5.93 10.75 -8.13
CA ILE A 22 4.90 9.76 -8.44
C ILE A 22 5.21 9.11 -9.79
N SER A 23 5.23 7.79 -9.86
CA SER A 23 5.41 7.06 -11.13
C SER A 23 4.52 5.83 -11.22
N ILE A 24 4.31 5.32 -12.44
CA ILE A 24 3.50 4.12 -12.68
C ILE A 24 4.43 2.92 -12.67
N ALA A 25 4.26 1.98 -11.74
CA ALA A 25 4.99 0.71 -11.73
C ALA A 25 4.32 -0.37 -12.58
N LYS A 26 2.98 -0.44 -12.55
CA LYS A 26 2.21 -1.44 -13.30
C LYS A 26 0.84 -0.87 -13.65
N ALA A 27 0.44 -0.91 -14.91
CA ALA A 27 -0.89 -0.46 -15.34
C ALA A 27 -1.34 -1.15 -16.63
N ASP A 28 -1.03 -2.45 -16.76
CA ASP A 28 -1.32 -3.23 -17.97
C ASP A 28 -2.83 -3.49 -18.15
N ASP A 29 -3.54 -3.64 -17.04
CA ASP A 29 -4.98 -3.93 -17.00
C ASP A 29 -5.77 -2.77 -16.38
N PHE A 30 -7.06 -2.66 -16.71
CA PHE A 30 -7.99 -1.68 -16.10
C PHE A 30 -8.62 -2.16 -14.79
N ARG A 31 -8.03 -3.17 -14.14
CA ARG A 31 -8.51 -3.75 -12.87
C ARG A 31 -7.59 -3.45 -11.70
N GLU A 32 -6.29 -3.54 -11.92
CA GLU A 32 -5.29 -3.29 -10.88
C GLU A 32 -4.16 -2.43 -11.44
N TRP A 33 -3.92 -1.28 -10.82
CA TRP A 33 -2.75 -0.45 -11.09
C TRP A 33 -1.83 -0.43 -9.87
N GLN A 34 -0.53 -0.28 -10.11
CA GLN A 34 0.47 -0.08 -9.08
C GLN A 34 1.21 1.22 -9.36
N MET A 35 1.25 2.07 -8.35
CA MET A 35 1.85 3.40 -8.42
C MET A 35 2.96 3.49 -7.38
N ASP A 36 4.02 4.19 -7.73
CA ASP A 36 5.15 4.42 -6.85
C ASP A 36 5.08 5.84 -6.34
N ILE A 37 5.30 6.00 -5.04
CA ILE A 37 5.36 7.30 -4.39
C ILE A 37 6.68 7.43 -3.66
N VAL A 38 7.32 8.57 -3.90
CA VAL A 38 8.52 9.05 -3.22
C VAL A 38 8.18 10.37 -2.55
N VAL A 39 8.54 10.48 -1.27
CA VAL A 39 8.46 11.75 -0.54
C VAL A 39 9.68 12.57 -0.95
N LEU A 40 9.44 13.71 -1.61
CA LEU A 40 10.51 14.54 -2.17
C LEU A 40 11.07 15.58 -1.20
N ASP A 41 10.39 15.80 -0.08
CA ASP A 41 10.83 16.74 0.93
C ASP A 41 11.90 16.12 1.85
N ASP A 42 12.66 16.98 2.51
CA ASP A 42 13.71 16.62 3.48
C ASP A 42 13.15 16.01 4.78
N ASN A 43 11.99 15.34 4.74
CA ASN A 43 11.46 14.62 5.87
C ASN A 43 12.33 13.39 6.15
N PRO A 44 13.07 13.35 7.28
CA PRO A 44 14.03 12.28 7.56
C PRO A 44 13.37 10.91 7.73
N ILE A 45 12.05 10.84 7.95
CA ILE A 45 11.31 9.59 8.16
C ILE A 45 11.20 8.79 6.87
N TYR A 46 10.98 9.46 5.74
CA TYR A 46 10.66 8.82 4.46
C TYR A 46 11.69 9.13 3.36
N ASN A 47 12.73 9.90 3.68
CA ASN A 47 13.74 10.33 2.71
C ASN A 47 14.40 9.12 2.03
N GLY A 48 14.38 9.15 0.69
CA GLY A 48 15.00 8.16 -0.19
C GLY A 48 14.25 6.84 -0.34
N ASP A 49 13.11 6.65 0.35
CA ASP A 49 12.33 5.42 0.25
C ASP A 49 11.26 5.51 -0.84
N ILE A 50 11.05 4.40 -1.57
CA ILE A 50 10.01 4.28 -2.59
C ILE A 50 8.93 3.34 -2.05
N TYR A 51 7.71 3.86 -1.96
CA TYR A 51 6.53 3.12 -1.53
C TYR A 51 5.69 2.74 -2.73
N ARG A 52 5.16 1.50 -2.75
CA ARG A 52 4.24 1.07 -3.80
C ARG A 52 2.82 1.03 -3.28
N LEU A 53 1.95 1.79 -3.94
CA LEU A 53 0.52 1.71 -3.83
C LEU A 53 -0.04 0.76 -4.87
N SER A 54 -1.14 0.11 -4.53
CA SER A 54 -1.93 -0.70 -5.45
C SER A 54 -3.38 -0.26 -5.37
N PHE A 55 -3.94 0.02 -6.55
CA PHE A 55 -5.29 0.48 -6.81
C PHE A 55 -6.07 -0.66 -7.45
N ILE A 56 -7.18 -1.07 -6.84
CA ILE A 56 -8.11 -2.04 -7.41
C ILE A 56 -9.38 -1.29 -7.80
N PHE A 57 -9.73 -1.37 -9.08
CA PHE A 57 -10.91 -0.70 -9.61
C PHE A 57 -12.12 -1.64 -9.62
N GLY A 58 -13.16 -1.26 -8.91
CA GLY A 58 -14.47 -1.91 -9.00
C GLY A 58 -15.15 -1.67 -10.34
N THR A 59 -16.19 -2.46 -10.64
CA THR A 59 -16.99 -2.30 -11.86
C THR A 59 -17.78 -0.99 -11.89
N GLN A 60 -18.02 -0.38 -10.71
CA GLN A 60 -18.72 0.88 -10.53
C GLN A 60 -17.81 2.11 -10.51
N TYR A 61 -16.49 1.96 -10.71
CA TYR A 61 -15.59 3.10 -10.81
C TYR A 61 -16.01 4.03 -11.98
N PRO A 62 -16.03 5.36 -11.81
CA PRO A 62 -15.56 6.17 -10.68
C PRO A 62 -16.63 6.52 -9.63
N ILE A 63 -17.84 5.96 -9.74
CA ILE A 63 -18.93 6.22 -8.79
C ILE A 63 -18.53 5.70 -7.41
N GLU A 64 -18.00 4.48 -7.38
CA GLU A 64 -17.37 3.88 -6.20
C GLU A 64 -15.86 4.16 -6.22
N ALA A 65 -15.29 4.41 -5.03
CA ALA A 65 -13.86 4.58 -4.85
C ALA A 65 -13.10 3.30 -5.22
N PRO A 66 -11.88 3.40 -5.76
CA PRO A 66 -11.01 2.24 -5.89
C PRO A 66 -10.50 1.82 -4.50
N GLU A 67 -10.21 0.53 -4.33
CA GLU A 67 -9.50 0.09 -3.13
C GLU A 67 -8.03 0.47 -3.27
N VAL A 68 -7.50 1.17 -2.28
CA VAL A 68 -6.10 1.62 -2.28
C VAL A 68 -5.39 1.07 -1.06
N SER A 69 -4.27 0.41 -1.28
CA SER A 69 -3.42 -0.12 -0.22
C SER A 69 -1.95 -0.05 -0.61
N PHE A 70 -1.08 0.13 0.38
CA PHE A 70 0.34 -0.10 0.22
C PHE A 70 0.63 -1.58 0.09
N ILE A 71 1.57 -1.94 -0.78
CA ILE A 71 2.02 -3.32 -0.94
C ILE A 71 3.51 -3.42 -0.65
N LYS A 72 3.87 -4.43 0.13
CA LYS A 72 5.26 -4.77 0.35
C LYS A 72 5.80 -5.49 -0.88
N VAL A 73 6.80 -4.92 -1.54
CA VAL A 73 7.56 -5.61 -2.58
C VAL A 73 8.83 -6.12 -1.94
N ASN A 74 9.03 -7.44 -1.94
CA ASN A 74 10.30 -8.01 -1.55
C ASN A 74 11.22 -7.93 -2.78
N SER A 75 12.45 -7.48 -2.59
CA SER A 75 13.49 -7.60 -3.61
C SER A 75 13.66 -9.09 -3.92
N THR A 76 13.21 -9.54 -5.08
CA THR A 76 13.51 -10.88 -5.55
C THR A 76 14.99 -10.92 -5.91
N THR A 77 15.84 -11.11 -4.91
CA THR A 77 17.19 -11.63 -5.14
C THR A 77 16.98 -13.02 -5.72
N THR A 78 17.41 -13.22 -6.96
CA THR A 78 17.49 -14.53 -7.62
C THR A 78 18.14 -15.54 -6.67
N ALA A 79 17.32 -16.33 -5.98
CA ALA A 79 17.77 -17.52 -5.27
C ALA A 79 17.94 -18.62 -6.32
N ASN A 80 19.12 -18.70 -6.91
CA ASN A 80 19.54 -19.92 -7.60
C ASN A 80 19.70 -21.02 -6.55
N ASN A 81 18.76 -21.96 -6.55
CA ASN A 81 18.88 -23.23 -5.84
C ASN A 81 20.14 -23.98 -6.33
N THR A 82 21.10 -24.23 -5.43
CA THR A 82 21.90 -25.46 -5.44
C THR A 82 22.29 -25.79 -4.00
N THR A 83 21.65 -26.81 -3.44
CA THR A 83 21.93 -27.42 -2.14
C THR A 83 22.76 -28.69 -2.37
N PRO A 84 23.29 -29.39 -1.36
CA PRO A 84 24.29 -29.05 -0.34
C PRO A 84 25.60 -29.87 -0.53
N ASN A 85 26.79 -29.38 -0.12
CA ASN A 85 27.79 -30.24 0.53
C ASN A 85 29.07 -29.53 1.00
N SER A 86 29.53 -30.00 2.16
CA SER A 86 30.93 -30.16 2.57
C SER A 86 31.76 -28.95 3.02
N ALA A 87 31.96 -28.93 4.34
CA ALA A 87 33.26 -28.81 5.03
C ALA A 87 34.00 -27.45 5.09
N ALA A 88 34.16 -27.02 6.35
CA ALA A 88 35.34 -26.38 6.96
C ALA A 88 35.47 -24.82 7.00
N GLN A 89 35.12 -24.29 8.20
CA GLN A 89 35.94 -23.44 9.12
C GLN A 89 36.19 -21.93 8.81
N PRO A 90 36.47 -21.10 9.86
CA PRO A 90 35.85 -19.78 10.10
C PRO A 90 36.80 -18.58 10.01
N ILE A 91 36.26 -17.34 9.92
CA ILE A 91 36.83 -16.01 10.30
C ILE A 91 35.77 -14.95 9.87
N ASP A 92 35.51 -13.78 10.47
CA ASP A 92 36.15 -12.91 11.46
C ASP A 92 35.06 -11.98 12.07
N LEU A 93 35.18 -11.66 13.36
CA LEU A 93 34.38 -10.62 14.03
C LEU A 93 35.11 -9.28 13.91
N THR A 94 34.57 -8.34 13.13
CA THR A 94 34.78 -6.91 13.40
C THR A 94 33.46 -6.16 13.26
N SER A 95 32.97 -5.71 14.42
CA SER A 95 31.89 -4.76 14.60
C SER A 95 32.38 -3.37 14.22
N ASP A 96 31.73 -2.72 13.25
CA ASP A 96 31.76 -1.28 13.10
C ASP A 96 30.34 -0.73 12.95
N ASP A 97 30.13 0.34 13.69
CA ASP A 97 28.89 0.95 14.13
C ASP A 97 28.49 2.01 13.10
N THR A 98 27.39 1.82 12.36
CA THR A 98 26.47 2.86 11.82
C THR A 98 25.42 2.18 10.90
N PRO A 99 24.10 2.29 11.14
CA PRO A 99 23.10 1.91 10.14
C PRO A 99 22.97 3.03 9.09
N ALA A 100 23.98 3.17 8.23
CA ALA A 100 23.87 3.98 7.04
C ALA A 100 22.93 3.25 6.07
N LYS A 101 21.72 3.78 5.86
CA LYS A 101 20.75 3.29 4.86
C LYS A 101 21.52 3.05 3.53
N PRO A 102 21.64 1.81 3.04
CA PRO A 102 22.29 1.56 1.76
C PRO A 102 21.33 2.02 0.64
N ASN A 103 21.67 3.17 0.08
CA ASN A 103 21.70 3.47 -1.36
C ASN A 103 20.65 2.76 -2.22
N THR A 104 19.56 3.49 -2.49
CA THR A 104 18.79 3.56 -3.74
C THR A 104 18.95 2.41 -4.75
N ASP A 105 17.85 1.64 -4.87
CA ASP A 105 17.51 0.57 -5.82
C ASP A 105 17.76 -0.88 -5.40
N THR A 106 17.33 -1.23 -4.18
CA THR A 106 17.20 -2.63 -3.76
C THR A 106 15.95 -3.29 -4.36
N GLY A 107 15.05 -2.61 -5.07
CA GLY A 107 13.77 -3.18 -5.54
C GLY A 107 12.78 -3.58 -4.43
N ALA A 108 13.22 -3.61 -3.17
CA ALA A 108 12.39 -3.79 -2.00
C ALA A 108 11.63 -2.51 -1.67
N ARG A 109 10.34 -2.63 -1.40
CA ARG A 109 9.44 -1.51 -1.13
C ARG A 109 8.67 -1.82 0.15
N PRO A 110 9.09 -1.26 1.29
CA PRO A 110 8.41 -1.47 2.55
C PRO A 110 7.07 -0.74 2.57
N ILE A 111 6.27 -0.99 3.60
CA ILE A 111 5.06 -0.20 3.88
C ILE A 111 5.48 0.95 4.80
N PRO A 112 5.12 2.21 4.49
CA PRO A 112 5.49 3.34 5.33
C PRO A 112 4.80 3.23 6.69
N ILE A 113 5.56 3.48 7.76
CA ILE A 113 5.01 3.55 9.11
C ILE A 113 4.38 4.95 9.26
N HIS A 114 3.09 5.01 9.54
CA HIS A 114 2.35 6.25 9.62
C HIS A 114 1.13 6.09 10.53
N PRO A 115 0.67 7.14 11.25
CA PRO A 115 -0.48 7.05 12.17
C PRO A 115 -1.80 6.62 11.50
N HIS A 116 -1.88 6.74 10.17
CA HIS A 116 -3.04 6.34 9.35
C HIS A 116 -2.76 5.15 8.42
N ILE A 117 -1.62 4.47 8.57
CA ILE A 117 -1.26 3.33 7.71
C ILE A 117 -0.95 2.11 8.59
N TYR A 118 -1.72 1.05 8.36
CA TYR A 118 -1.57 -0.23 9.05
C TYR A 118 -0.39 -1.05 8.47
N SER A 119 0.13 -2.02 9.24
CA SER A 119 1.23 -2.90 8.79
C SER A 119 0.90 -3.70 7.55
N ASN A 120 -0.37 -4.02 7.35
CA ASN A 120 -0.85 -4.74 6.19
C ASN A 120 -0.99 -3.84 4.94
N GLY A 121 -0.73 -2.54 5.08
CA GLY A 121 -0.76 -1.54 4.02
C GLY A 121 -2.10 -0.87 3.82
N ILE A 122 -3.10 -1.16 4.66
CA ILE A 122 -4.38 -0.44 4.62
C ILE A 122 -4.18 1.00 5.08
N ILE A 123 -4.86 1.91 4.39
CA ILE A 123 -4.87 3.34 4.71
C ILE A 123 -6.20 3.65 5.38
N CYS A 124 -6.15 4.16 6.62
CA CYS A 124 -7.31 4.63 7.36
C CYS A 124 -7.55 6.11 7.05
N LEU A 125 -8.16 6.41 5.91
CA LEU A 125 -8.33 7.78 5.45
C LEU A 125 -9.67 7.99 4.73
N ASP A 126 -10.42 9.00 5.17
CA ASP A 126 -11.80 9.28 4.73
C ASP A 126 -11.90 9.72 3.25
N LEU A 127 -10.80 10.14 2.61
CA LEU A 127 -10.76 10.43 1.15
C LEU A 127 -11.24 9.27 0.29
N LEU A 128 -11.07 8.03 0.77
CA LEU A 128 -11.50 6.81 0.08
C LEU A 128 -12.84 6.28 0.64
N GLY A 129 -13.35 6.89 1.71
CA GLY A 129 -14.64 6.59 2.31
C GLY A 129 -15.80 7.20 1.52
N ALA A 130 -17.02 6.80 1.89
CA ALA A 130 -18.24 7.28 1.24
C ALA A 130 -18.47 8.80 1.42
N ALA A 131 -17.90 9.40 2.48
CA ALA A 131 -18.02 10.83 2.76
C ALA A 131 -16.97 11.68 2.03
N GLY A 132 -15.74 11.19 1.86
CA GLY A 132 -14.65 11.93 1.21
C GLY A 132 -14.43 11.63 -0.27
N TRP A 133 -14.88 10.48 -0.79
CA TRP A 133 -14.72 10.14 -2.20
C TRP A 133 -15.67 10.93 -3.10
N SER A 134 -15.15 11.39 -4.23
CA SER A 134 -15.96 11.99 -5.29
C SER A 134 -15.56 11.43 -6.64
N PRO A 135 -16.52 11.14 -7.56
CA PRO A 135 -16.20 10.65 -8.90
C PRO A 135 -15.35 11.61 -9.75
N VAL A 136 -15.19 12.86 -9.32
CA VAL A 136 -14.27 13.83 -9.93
C VAL A 136 -12.81 13.52 -9.63
N GLN A 137 -12.52 12.81 -8.53
CA GLN A 137 -11.17 12.42 -8.15
C GLN A 137 -10.60 11.37 -9.11
N SER A 138 -9.29 11.38 -9.27
CA SER A 138 -8.53 10.48 -10.15
C SER A 138 -7.41 9.79 -9.38
N VAL A 139 -6.83 8.74 -9.98
CA VAL A 139 -5.67 8.05 -9.38
C VAL A 139 -4.55 9.03 -9.05
N GLU A 140 -4.28 9.98 -9.95
CA GLU A 140 -3.27 11.04 -9.76
C GLU A 140 -3.54 11.88 -8.51
N SER A 141 -4.77 12.38 -8.34
CA SER A 141 -5.12 13.21 -7.18
C SER A 141 -5.06 12.42 -5.88
N VAL A 142 -5.43 11.13 -5.89
CA VAL A 142 -5.29 10.26 -4.72
C VAL A 142 -3.82 10.08 -4.35
N CYS A 143 -2.94 9.83 -5.33
CA CYS A 143 -1.50 9.72 -5.09
C CYS A 143 -0.92 11.03 -4.51
N VAL A 144 -1.33 12.19 -5.03
CA VAL A 144 -0.90 13.50 -4.49
C VAL A 144 -1.35 13.68 -3.04
N SER A 145 -2.61 13.34 -2.73
CA SER A 145 -3.12 13.42 -1.36
C SER A 145 -2.34 12.52 -0.40
N ILE A 146 -2.02 11.29 -0.81
CA ILE A 146 -1.22 10.35 -0.01
C ILE A 146 0.22 10.85 0.14
N GLN A 147 0.84 11.36 -0.93
CA GLN A 147 2.19 11.94 -0.87
C GLN A 147 2.23 13.13 0.11
N SER A 148 1.20 13.98 0.08
CA SER A 148 1.08 15.14 0.98
C SER A 148 0.88 14.72 2.44
N MET A 149 0.08 13.67 2.66
CA MET A 149 -0.10 13.06 3.98
C MET A 149 1.23 12.54 4.54
N LEU A 150 2.00 11.80 3.74
CA LEU A 150 3.32 11.29 4.16
C LEU A 150 4.31 12.43 4.44
N THR A 151 4.31 13.45 3.58
CA THR A 151 5.18 14.63 3.72
C THR A 151 4.94 15.36 5.04
N GLY A 152 3.68 15.59 5.39
CA GLY A 152 3.29 16.30 6.60
C GLY A 152 3.47 15.52 7.91
N ASN A 153 3.85 14.25 7.85
CA ASN A 153 3.97 13.43 9.04
C ASN A 153 5.30 13.66 9.77
N THR A 154 5.20 13.86 11.08
CA THR A 154 6.33 14.07 11.98
C THR A 154 6.56 12.90 12.94
N LYS A 155 5.68 11.88 12.91
CA LYS A 155 5.69 10.75 13.86
C LYS A 155 5.82 9.42 13.15
N ASN A 156 6.88 8.69 13.45
CA ASN A 156 7.09 7.34 12.93
C ASN A 156 6.37 6.29 13.80
N VAL A 157 5.05 6.40 13.92
CA VAL A 157 4.21 5.50 14.75
C VAL A 157 3.09 4.90 13.91
N ARG A 158 2.61 3.73 14.32
CA ARG A 158 1.46 3.06 13.70
C ARG A 158 0.14 3.45 14.37
N PRO A 159 -1.01 3.22 13.70
CA PRO A 159 -2.32 3.44 14.30
C PRO A 159 -2.49 2.57 15.56
N GLU A 160 -3.28 3.07 16.52
CA GLU A 160 -3.68 2.27 17.68
C GLU A 160 -4.48 1.04 17.22
N GLY A 161 -4.17 -0.13 17.78
CA GLY A 161 -4.82 -1.39 17.40
C GLY A 161 -4.31 -2.02 16.10
N ASP A 162 -3.18 -1.58 15.53
CA ASP A 162 -2.58 -2.13 14.31
C ASP A 162 -2.51 -3.67 14.30
N ASP A 163 -1.96 -4.26 15.37
CA ASP A 163 -1.81 -5.72 15.48
C ASP A 163 -3.17 -6.45 15.49
N ALA A 164 -4.15 -5.92 16.22
CA ALA A 164 -5.47 -6.52 16.31
C ALA A 164 -6.21 -6.44 14.96
N PHE A 165 -6.13 -5.27 14.32
CA PHE A 165 -6.70 -5.03 13.00
C PHE A 165 -6.07 -5.94 11.95
N CYS A 166 -4.74 -5.97 11.87
CA CYS A 166 -4.01 -6.80 10.90
C CYS A 166 -4.25 -8.30 11.12
N ARG A 167 -4.39 -8.76 12.37
CA ARG A 167 -4.79 -10.15 12.67
C ARG A 167 -6.21 -10.46 12.18
N SER A 168 -7.14 -9.51 12.31
CA SER A 168 -8.54 -9.70 11.87
C SER A 168 -8.70 -9.64 10.34
N MET A 169 -7.87 -8.84 9.68
CA MET A 169 -7.92 -8.57 8.24
C MET A 169 -7.04 -9.53 7.44
N GLY A 170 -6.02 -10.12 8.06
CA GLY A 170 -5.05 -11.00 7.41
C GLY A 170 -4.05 -10.25 6.54
N VAL A 171 -3.45 -10.96 5.59
CA VAL A 171 -2.56 -10.40 4.58
C VAL A 171 -3.27 -10.34 3.23
N ARG A 172 -2.87 -9.39 2.39
CA ARG A 172 -3.39 -9.31 1.03
C ARG A 172 -2.84 -10.47 0.19
N GLY A 173 -3.73 -11.36 -0.25
CA GLY A 173 -3.45 -12.42 -1.21
C GLY A 173 -3.91 -12.06 -2.63
N PRO A 174 -3.66 -12.94 -3.63
CA PRO A 174 -4.04 -12.72 -5.02
C PRO A 174 -5.56 -12.54 -5.24
N ASN A 175 -6.37 -13.11 -4.35
CA ASN A 175 -7.83 -13.14 -4.43
C ASN A 175 -8.51 -12.19 -3.41
N GLY A 176 -7.75 -11.30 -2.76
CA GLY A 176 -8.24 -10.40 -1.72
C GLY A 176 -7.64 -10.69 -0.34
N TRP A 177 -8.28 -10.18 0.70
CA TRP A 177 -7.79 -10.23 2.09
C TRP A 177 -8.02 -11.60 2.73
N SER A 178 -6.99 -12.18 3.34
CA SER A 178 -7.02 -13.53 3.90
C SER A 178 -7.59 -13.64 5.33
N GLY A 179 -8.11 -12.54 5.89
CA GLY A 179 -8.51 -12.47 7.29
C GLY A 179 -9.85 -13.14 7.60
N SER A 180 -9.89 -13.80 8.76
CA SER A 180 -11.14 -14.28 9.38
C SER A 180 -11.73 -13.17 10.26
N GLY A 181 -12.71 -12.42 9.75
CA GLY A 181 -13.49 -11.48 10.54
C GLY A 181 -14.75 -12.13 11.12
N ARG A 182 -15.10 -11.78 12.36
CA ARG A 182 -16.41 -12.06 12.97
C ARG A 182 -17.22 -10.77 12.89
N SER A 183 -18.20 -10.70 11.99
CA SER A 183 -19.20 -9.62 12.01
C SER A 183 -20.27 -9.94 13.06
N GLU A 184 -20.97 -8.93 13.58
CA GLU A 184 -22.26 -9.11 14.27
C GLU A 184 -23.25 -9.75 13.29
N GLY A 185 -23.23 -11.09 13.20
CA GLY A 185 -24.00 -11.83 12.21
C GLY A 185 -23.44 -13.20 11.81
N GLY A 186 -22.18 -13.54 12.15
CA GLY A 186 -21.67 -14.90 11.95
C GLY A 186 -20.19 -15.02 11.57
N ILE A 187 -19.73 -16.27 11.44
CA ILE A 187 -18.43 -16.66 10.89
C ILE A 187 -18.61 -16.81 9.37
N TRP A 188 -17.84 -16.07 8.58
CA TRP A 188 -17.84 -16.25 7.13
C TRP A 188 -17.08 -17.53 6.75
N TYR A 189 -17.79 -18.50 6.16
CA TYR A 189 -17.20 -19.58 5.38
C TYR A 189 -17.52 -19.29 3.90
N GLY A 190 -16.61 -18.60 3.20
CA GLY A 190 -16.82 -18.28 1.80
C GLY A 190 -15.53 -17.86 1.11
N ASN A 191 -15.33 -18.36 -0.11
CA ASN A 191 -14.19 -18.09 -1.00
C ASN A 191 -14.22 -16.67 -1.63
N GLY A 192 -15.04 -15.77 -1.08
CA GLY A 192 -15.13 -14.36 -1.47
C GLY A 192 -14.59 -13.51 -0.33
N GLY A 193 -13.30 -13.17 -0.41
CA GLY A 193 -12.61 -12.40 0.62
C GLY A 193 -13.29 -11.05 0.90
N ARG A 194 -13.10 -10.54 2.12
CA ARG A 194 -13.57 -9.20 2.51
C ARG A 194 -12.97 -8.15 1.58
N GLY A 195 -13.81 -7.26 1.04
CA GLY A 195 -13.34 -6.06 0.36
C GLY A 195 -12.85 -5.03 1.38
N LEU A 196 -11.99 -4.11 0.96
CA LEU A 196 -11.49 -3.02 1.83
C LEU A 196 -12.64 -2.12 2.34
N LYS A 197 -13.77 -2.13 1.63
CA LYS A 197 -15.00 -1.44 1.99
C LYS A 197 -15.81 -2.09 3.12
N ASP A 198 -15.62 -3.38 3.40
CA ASP A 198 -16.32 -4.09 4.49
C ASP A 198 -15.55 -3.98 5.82
N VAL A 199 -14.62 -3.02 5.88
CA VAL A 199 -13.65 -2.85 6.95
C VAL A 199 -14.07 -1.66 7.78
N ARG A 200 -14.54 -1.92 9.00
CA ARG A 200 -14.77 -0.87 10.00
C ARG A 200 -13.41 -0.46 10.56
N PHE A 201 -13.02 0.78 10.32
CA PHE A 201 -11.78 1.30 10.88
C PHE A 201 -11.95 1.61 12.36
N ALA A 202 -10.86 1.54 13.14
CA ALA A 202 -10.89 1.86 14.57
C ALA A 202 -11.34 3.31 14.84
N TYR A 203 -11.27 4.19 13.83
CA TYR A 203 -11.72 5.58 13.87
C TYR A 203 -13.12 5.80 13.26
N ASP A 204 -13.77 4.77 12.70
CA ASP A 204 -15.18 4.83 12.27
C ASP A 204 -16.16 4.68 13.44
N ASP A 205 -15.66 4.55 14.67
CA ASP A 205 -16.53 4.68 15.83
C ASP A 205 -16.89 6.15 16.01
N ASP A 206 -18.12 6.46 15.58
CA ASP A 206 -18.85 7.68 15.87
C ASP A 206 -18.56 8.15 17.30
N LYS A 207 -17.70 9.17 17.43
CA LYS A 207 -17.85 10.12 18.53
C LYS A 207 -19.10 10.94 18.25
N VAL A 208 -20.25 10.35 18.58
CA VAL A 208 -21.45 11.07 18.98
C VAL A 208 -21.16 11.81 20.29
#